data_AF-A0AAW5WFP9-F1
#
_entry.id   AF-A0AAW5WFP9-F1
#
_cell.length_a   1.000
_cell.length_b   1.000
_cell.length_c   1.000
_cell.angle_alpha   90.00
_cell.angle_beta   90.00
_cell.angle_gamma   90.00
#
_symmetry.space_group_name_H-M   'P 1'
#
loop_
_entity.id
_entity.type
_entity.pdbx_description
1 polymer ?
#
loop_
_entity_poly.entity_id
_entity_poly.type
_entity_poly.pdbx_seq_one_letter_code
_entity_poly.pdbx_strand_id
1 'polypeptide(L)'
;SISNNVFHFEENPLNDFAIFLRTSLVSISNNVFYYKGASIPSNQRIFNFIASQALNNNNNGFNGTWCAGISITGNTMQMVLDPAVNTSLRLQCINPTDMSGAVISGNFMVGGVGMVLNARPERNRNVWTGNFISSGLFTATDIWRMNSAFVGSGNYIGGAYDNTATGVPMLTKYIPNYSDGSTIRITLDRQILTGSSSDRALYYLHIKVVGNYYTNYQTFLVESGAHMAQDLKEAIDSRLNPLSTDASVLQNTFRAGYDGNGYIVIQAKGTYSSGNNPPMRVDYQIVPANTNFPTLSEASESNLRGMISAIKASSSPVKIAVYGDSTVDGYNTSEWTANPVDSSNNAIGNSNHNLQSPNSWATLLDTKLKTINPQIKVYNAGYGSRAIQDGWAIDNYDRAITNNPFYGKCDYCFIAFGLNDRGRSSWDPVEYKKKYIELINFIKSKGTSVVVVNADPVRRTDGGPTLGQYRDELIPLQLQVANETGSGYIDMFYYMDSLNPRPAFDSIGVHYANSGNVYKADFVVKLFNLP
;
A
#
# COMPACT_ATOMS: atom_id res chain seq x y z
N SER A 1 -12.46 -7.41 40.42
CA SER A 1 -11.36 -7.55 39.45
C SER A 1 -10.93 -9.02 39.41
N ILE A 2 -10.40 -9.49 38.28
CA ILE A 2 -9.80 -10.82 38.12
C ILE A 2 -8.34 -10.57 37.77
N SER A 3 -7.41 -10.72 38.71
CA SER A 3 -6.02 -10.36 38.45
C SER A 3 -4.99 -11.27 39.10
N ASN A 4 -3.80 -11.35 38.47
CA ASN A 4 -2.64 -12.13 38.91
C ASN A 4 -2.88 -13.64 39.04
N ASN A 5 -3.75 -14.21 38.20
CA ASN A 5 -4.01 -15.65 38.19
C ASN A 5 -3.23 -16.36 37.08
N VAL A 6 -3.03 -17.67 37.25
CA VAL A 6 -2.53 -18.55 36.19
C VAL A 6 -3.64 -19.55 35.84
N PHE A 7 -4.06 -19.55 34.58
CA PHE A 7 -5.06 -20.47 34.04
C PHE A 7 -4.41 -21.44 33.06
N HIS A 8 -4.54 -22.74 33.30
CA HIS A 8 -3.98 -23.79 32.45
C HIS A 8 -5.11 -24.73 32.00
N PHE A 9 -5.27 -24.88 30.69
CA PHE A 9 -6.21 -25.79 30.05
C PHE A 9 -5.48 -26.74 29.08
N GLU A 10 -5.82 -28.02 29.09
CA GLU A 10 -5.23 -29.00 28.17
C GLU A 10 -6.30 -29.92 27.56
N GLU A 11 -6.10 -30.23 26.28
CA GLU A 11 -6.63 -31.35 25.48
C GLU A 11 -8.15 -31.48 25.30
N ASN A 12 -8.99 -31.02 26.23
CA ASN A 12 -10.44 -30.89 26.10
C ASN A 12 -11.02 -30.24 27.37
N PRO A 13 -10.94 -28.91 27.53
CA PRO A 13 -11.57 -28.25 28.67
C PRO A 13 -13.09 -28.46 28.63
N LEU A 14 -13.71 -28.60 29.82
CA LEU A 14 -15.17 -28.74 29.94
C LEU A 14 -15.94 -27.54 29.37
N ASN A 15 -15.29 -26.37 29.34
CA ASN A 15 -15.83 -25.13 28.81
C ASN A 15 -14.98 -24.64 27.64
N ASP A 16 -15.64 -24.01 26.67
CA ASP A 16 -15.02 -23.37 25.51
C ASP A 16 -14.42 -21.99 25.86
N PHE A 17 -14.15 -21.72 27.14
CA PHE A 17 -13.58 -20.47 27.62
C PHE A 17 -12.82 -20.57 28.95
N ALA A 18 -11.91 -19.62 29.23
CA ALA A 18 -11.24 -19.49 30.52
C ALA A 18 -11.98 -18.55 31.49
N ILE A 19 -12.40 -17.37 31.01
CA ILE A 19 -13.22 -16.42 31.76
C ILE A 19 -14.48 -16.12 30.96
N PHE A 20 -15.63 -16.20 31.61
CA PHE A 20 -16.92 -15.83 31.04
C PHE A 20 -17.58 -14.70 31.83
N LEU A 21 -17.80 -13.58 31.15
CA LEU A 21 -18.36 -12.38 31.72
C LEU A 21 -19.85 -12.29 31.46
N ARG A 22 -20.61 -12.13 32.55
CA ARG A 22 -22.02 -11.74 32.54
C ARG A 22 -22.25 -10.43 33.30
N THR A 23 -21.23 -9.58 33.40
CA THR A 23 -21.35 -8.32 34.15
C THR A 23 -20.41 -7.26 33.59
N SER A 24 -20.78 -6.01 33.87
CA SER A 24 -20.10 -4.78 33.45
C SER A 24 -19.07 -4.33 34.50
N LEU A 25 -18.20 -3.38 34.15
CA LEU A 25 -17.23 -2.74 35.06
C LEU A 25 -16.22 -3.72 35.69
N VAL A 26 -15.86 -4.77 34.94
CA VAL A 26 -14.87 -5.76 35.37
C VAL A 26 -13.48 -5.37 34.88
N SER A 27 -12.51 -5.32 35.79
CA SER A 27 -11.09 -5.28 35.42
C SER A 27 -10.47 -6.69 35.48
N ILE A 28 -9.86 -7.13 34.37
CA ILE A 28 -9.12 -8.38 34.21
C ILE A 28 -7.65 -8.04 33.93
N SER A 29 -6.74 -8.27 34.86
CA SER A 29 -5.36 -7.80 34.69
C SER A 29 -4.25 -8.72 35.17
N ASN A 30 -3.11 -8.71 34.47
CA ASN A 30 -1.90 -9.45 34.86
C ASN A 30 -2.11 -10.96 35.08
N ASN A 31 -3.09 -11.58 34.40
CA ASN A 31 -3.26 -13.02 34.43
C ASN A 31 -2.40 -13.69 33.34
N VAL A 32 -1.99 -14.92 33.57
CA VAL A 32 -1.33 -15.79 32.59
C VAL A 32 -2.31 -16.88 32.19
N PHE A 33 -2.59 -17.02 30.92
CA PHE A 33 -3.43 -18.07 30.36
C PHE A 33 -2.59 -18.96 29.46
N TYR A 34 -2.72 -20.27 29.63
CA TYR A 34 -2.11 -21.27 28.79
C TYR A 34 -3.16 -22.29 28.35
N TYR A 35 -3.27 -22.51 27.04
CA TYR A 35 -4.11 -23.55 26.48
C TYR A 35 -3.31 -24.45 25.53
N LYS A 36 -3.31 -25.75 25.81
CA LYS A 36 -2.82 -26.80 24.90
C LYS A 36 -4.01 -27.47 24.22
N GLY A 37 -4.09 -27.35 22.89
CA GLY A 37 -5.14 -27.99 22.11
C GLY A 37 -5.06 -29.52 22.13
N ALA A 38 -6.17 -30.19 21.83
CA ALA A 38 -6.20 -31.65 21.67
C ALA A 38 -5.21 -32.10 20.58
N SER A 39 -4.47 -33.17 20.85
CA SER A 39 -3.55 -33.82 19.91
C SER A 39 -4.27 -34.49 18.73
N ILE A 40 -5.56 -34.80 18.88
CA ILE A 40 -6.41 -35.38 17.84
C ILE A 40 -7.25 -34.25 17.19
N PRO A 41 -7.14 -34.01 15.86
CA PRO A 41 -7.82 -32.90 15.19
C PRO A 41 -9.35 -32.90 15.33
N SER A 42 -9.97 -34.07 15.37
CA SER A 42 -11.43 -34.21 15.55
C SER A 42 -11.90 -33.89 16.96
N ASN A 43 -10.98 -33.90 17.93
CA ASN A 43 -11.27 -33.62 19.34
C ASN A 43 -10.94 -32.17 19.71
N GLN A 44 -10.38 -31.38 18.79
CA GLN A 44 -10.17 -29.96 19.00
C GLN A 44 -11.52 -29.25 19.12
N ARG A 45 -11.62 -28.30 20.05
CA ARG A 45 -12.80 -27.46 20.28
C ARG A 45 -12.46 -25.98 20.17
N ILE A 46 -13.50 -25.17 19.98
CA ILE A 46 -13.40 -23.70 20.06
C ILE A 46 -13.02 -23.34 21.49
N PHE A 47 -12.02 -22.49 21.69
CA PHE A 47 -11.63 -22.01 23.01
C PHE A 47 -11.42 -20.49 23.01
N ASN A 48 -11.95 -19.83 24.05
CA ASN A 48 -11.87 -18.39 24.26
C ASN A 48 -11.23 -18.04 25.60
N PHE A 49 -10.08 -17.38 25.67
CA PHE A 49 -9.54 -17.02 27.00
C PHE A 49 -10.49 -16.09 27.75
N ILE A 50 -11.06 -15.09 27.08
CA ILE A 50 -12.07 -14.21 27.68
C ILE A 50 -13.26 -14.09 26.75
N ALA A 51 -14.44 -14.45 27.23
CA ALA A 51 -15.71 -14.31 26.53
C ALA A 51 -16.72 -13.52 27.38
N SER A 52 -17.69 -12.90 26.73
CA SER A 52 -18.84 -12.27 27.37
C SER A 52 -20.14 -12.72 26.71
N GLN A 53 -21.25 -12.63 27.45
CA GLN A 53 -22.59 -12.83 26.90
C GLN A 53 -23.45 -11.59 27.15
N ALA A 54 -24.30 -11.26 26.16
CA ALA A 54 -25.37 -10.29 26.32
C ALA A 54 -26.24 -10.58 27.55
N LEU A 55 -26.40 -9.62 28.46
CA LEU A 55 -27.25 -9.74 29.64
C LEU A 55 -28.74 -9.63 29.24
N ASN A 56 -29.54 -10.64 29.61
CA ASN A 56 -30.99 -10.49 29.64
C ASN A 56 -31.40 -9.80 30.95
N ASN A 57 -31.90 -8.56 30.82
CA ASN A 57 -31.90 -7.54 31.87
C ASN A 57 -33.13 -7.59 32.80
N ASN A 58 -33.24 -8.60 33.66
CA ASN A 58 -34.32 -8.64 34.67
C ASN A 58 -33.85 -8.50 36.13
N ASN A 59 -32.64 -7.98 36.39
CA ASN A 59 -32.40 -7.21 37.61
C ASN A 59 -30.98 -6.62 37.70
N ASN A 60 -30.97 -5.33 38.06
CA ASN A 60 -29.90 -4.56 38.69
C ASN A 60 -28.83 -3.89 37.80
N GLY A 61 -29.23 -2.76 37.20
CA GLY A 61 -28.37 -1.59 37.07
C GLY A 61 -27.62 -1.44 35.74
N PHE A 62 -28.00 -0.40 34.99
CA PHE A 62 -27.50 0.07 33.68
C PHE A 62 -28.13 -0.61 32.45
N ASN A 63 -29.07 0.11 31.83
CA ASN A 63 -29.92 -0.27 30.69
C ASN A 63 -29.14 -0.58 29.38
N GLY A 64 -28.44 -1.72 29.32
CA GLY A 64 -27.80 -2.19 28.09
C GLY A 64 -27.85 -3.71 27.93
N THR A 65 -28.01 -4.18 26.69
CA THR A 65 -27.95 -5.59 26.27
C THR A 65 -26.51 -6.18 26.37
N TRP A 66 -25.51 -5.40 26.80
CA TRP A 66 -24.07 -5.66 26.59
C TRP A 66 -23.29 -5.55 27.90
N CYS A 67 -22.22 -6.33 28.06
CA CYS A 67 -21.28 -6.13 29.17
C CYS A 67 -20.41 -4.88 28.88
N ALA A 68 -20.54 -3.84 29.71
CA ALA A 68 -19.95 -2.53 29.45
C ALA A 68 -18.80 -2.16 30.40
N GLY A 69 -17.87 -1.31 29.95
CA GLY A 69 -16.81 -0.76 30.81
C GLY A 69 -15.83 -1.80 31.37
N ILE A 70 -15.58 -2.85 30.59
CA ILE A 70 -14.60 -3.90 30.93
C ILE A 70 -13.19 -3.36 30.69
N SER A 71 -12.24 -3.61 31.59
CA SER A 71 -10.82 -3.27 31.39
C SER A 71 -9.97 -4.54 31.39
N ILE A 72 -9.31 -4.87 30.27
CA ILE A 72 -8.48 -6.08 30.15
C ILE A 72 -7.03 -5.64 29.94
N THR A 73 -6.16 -5.75 30.95
CA THR A 73 -4.84 -5.10 30.91
C THR A 73 -3.68 -6.00 31.36
N GLY A 74 -2.57 -6.07 30.60
CA GLY A 74 -1.34 -6.75 31.06
C GLY A 74 -1.42 -8.27 31.21
N ASN A 75 -2.42 -8.92 30.61
CA ASN A 75 -2.55 -10.38 30.64
C ASN A 75 -1.63 -11.05 29.60
N THR A 76 -0.99 -12.16 29.95
CA THR A 76 -0.26 -13.03 29.02
C THR A 76 -1.17 -14.18 28.60
N MET A 77 -1.40 -14.36 27.30
CA MET A 77 -2.23 -15.45 26.76
C MET A 77 -1.41 -16.26 25.75
N GLN A 78 -1.13 -17.52 26.07
CA GLN A 78 -0.32 -18.42 25.24
C GLN A 78 -1.15 -19.64 24.85
N MET A 79 -1.03 -20.05 23.59
CA MET A 79 -1.68 -21.24 23.07
C MET A 79 -0.66 -22.10 22.32
N VAL A 80 -0.70 -23.41 22.56
CA VAL A 80 0.12 -24.40 21.86
C VAL A 80 -0.80 -25.39 21.17
N LEU A 81 -0.72 -25.45 19.84
CA LEU A 81 -1.46 -26.41 19.01
C LEU A 81 -0.45 -27.45 18.49
N ASP A 82 -0.72 -28.73 18.74
CA ASP A 82 0.17 -29.86 18.44
C ASP A 82 -0.40 -30.72 17.29
N PRO A 83 0.44 -31.40 16.48
CA PRO A 83 0.95 -30.96 15.19
C PRO A 83 -0.03 -31.18 14.01
N ALA A 84 -1.31 -31.47 14.29
CA ALA A 84 -2.34 -31.64 13.27
C ALA A 84 -3.51 -30.68 13.59
N VAL A 85 -3.36 -29.43 13.17
CA VAL A 85 -4.40 -28.40 13.40
C VAL A 85 -5.57 -28.66 12.46
N ASN A 86 -6.78 -28.82 13.01
CA ASN A 86 -7.98 -28.73 12.21
C ASN A 86 -8.21 -27.26 11.83
N THR A 87 -7.87 -26.90 10.60
CA THR A 87 -7.93 -25.54 10.05
C THR A 87 -9.34 -24.98 9.91
N SER A 88 -10.38 -25.78 10.16
CA SER A 88 -11.78 -25.35 10.08
C SER A 88 -12.37 -24.89 11.42
N LEU A 89 -11.67 -25.13 12.54
CA LEU A 89 -12.14 -24.78 13.88
C LEU A 89 -11.63 -23.40 14.33
N ARG A 90 -12.52 -22.63 14.96
CA ARG A 90 -12.30 -21.22 15.35
C ARG A 90 -11.67 -21.14 16.74
N LEU A 91 -10.63 -20.34 16.91
CA LEU A 91 -9.96 -20.11 18.21
C LEU A 91 -9.81 -18.59 18.42
N GLN A 92 -10.18 -18.07 19.60
CA GLN A 92 -10.14 -16.62 19.87
C GLN A 92 -9.49 -16.33 21.22
N CYS A 93 -8.68 -15.27 21.32
CA CYS A 93 -8.10 -14.88 22.61
C CYS A 93 -9.12 -14.09 23.45
N ILE A 94 -9.81 -13.15 22.82
CA ILE A 94 -10.90 -12.39 23.41
C ILE A 94 -12.04 -12.41 22.41
N ASN A 95 -13.25 -12.75 22.87
CA ASN A 95 -14.46 -12.61 22.07
C ASN A 95 -15.19 -11.31 22.48
N PRO A 96 -15.04 -10.21 21.73
CA PRO A 96 -15.65 -8.93 22.05
C PRO A 96 -17.09 -8.80 21.51
N THR A 97 -17.66 -9.86 20.92
CA THR A 97 -18.96 -9.79 20.22
C THR A 97 -20.10 -9.28 21.10
N ASP A 98 -19.98 -9.37 22.43
CA ASP A 98 -20.98 -8.89 23.40
C ASP A 98 -20.42 -7.84 24.40
N MET A 99 -19.31 -7.16 24.05
CA MET A 99 -18.67 -6.12 24.88
C MET A 99 -18.91 -4.71 24.32
N SER A 100 -19.17 -3.74 25.21
CA SER A 100 -19.32 -2.32 24.85
C SER A 100 -18.44 -1.40 25.70
N GLY A 101 -17.73 -0.44 25.10
CA GLY A 101 -16.92 0.51 25.87
C GLY A 101 -15.78 -0.14 26.67
N ALA A 102 -15.30 -1.32 26.24
CA ALA A 102 -14.20 -2.01 26.90
C ALA A 102 -12.85 -1.37 26.55
N VAL A 103 -11.94 -1.27 27.52
CA VAL A 103 -10.55 -0.84 27.33
C VAL A 103 -9.66 -2.07 27.42
N ILE A 104 -8.93 -2.39 26.36
CA ILE A 104 -8.02 -3.53 26.33
C ILE A 104 -6.60 -3.00 26.12
N SER A 105 -5.66 -3.34 27.00
CA SER A 105 -4.29 -2.84 26.92
C SER A 105 -3.20 -3.88 27.23
N GLY A 106 -2.02 -3.70 26.65
CA GLY A 106 -0.88 -4.59 26.82
C GLY A 106 -0.58 -5.51 25.61
N ASN A 107 0.48 -6.30 25.73
CA ASN A 107 0.92 -7.21 24.66
C ASN A 107 0.20 -8.55 24.77
N PHE A 108 -0.43 -9.03 23.70
CA PHE A 108 -1.00 -10.38 23.65
C PHE A 108 -0.66 -11.13 22.36
N MET A 109 -0.59 -12.46 22.45
CA MET A 109 -0.42 -13.34 21.29
C MET A 109 -1.79 -13.81 20.80
N VAL A 110 -2.02 -13.74 19.49
CA VAL A 110 -3.20 -14.30 18.81
C VAL A 110 -2.76 -15.41 17.86
N GLY A 111 -3.31 -16.62 18.04
CA GLY A 111 -2.97 -17.79 17.22
C GLY A 111 -4.14 -18.76 17.09
N GLY A 112 -4.37 -19.20 15.84
CA GLY A 112 -5.44 -20.12 15.44
C GLY A 112 -6.14 -19.70 14.13
N VAL A 113 -6.59 -20.66 13.33
CA VAL A 113 -7.27 -20.38 12.05
C VAL A 113 -8.68 -19.82 12.31
N GLY A 114 -9.12 -18.84 11.52
CA GLY A 114 -10.52 -18.43 11.45
C GLY A 114 -11.02 -17.52 12.58
N MET A 115 -10.22 -16.58 13.05
CA MET A 115 -10.68 -15.55 13.98
C MET A 115 -11.58 -14.53 13.26
N VAL A 116 -12.89 -14.77 13.24
CA VAL A 116 -13.87 -13.74 12.85
C VAL A 116 -14.20 -12.91 14.08
N LEU A 117 -13.62 -11.71 14.19
CA LEU A 117 -14.27 -10.67 14.99
C LEU A 117 -15.55 -10.29 14.24
N ASN A 118 -16.69 -10.66 14.82
CA ASN A 118 -17.97 -10.48 14.16
C ASN A 118 -18.26 -8.97 13.99
N ALA A 119 -18.77 -8.58 12.81
CA ALA A 119 -19.04 -7.20 12.45
C ALA A 119 -20.07 -6.55 13.40
N ARG A 120 -19.84 -5.27 13.71
CA ARG A 120 -20.49 -4.49 14.78
C ARG A 120 -21.98 -4.16 14.54
N PRO A 121 -22.77 -4.06 15.62
CA PRO A 121 -23.82 -3.06 15.79
C PRO A 121 -23.24 -1.72 16.31
N GLU A 122 -23.81 -0.58 15.89
CA GLU A 122 -23.35 0.83 16.05
C GLU A 122 -22.88 1.32 17.46
N ARG A 123 -23.02 0.55 18.55
CA ARG A 123 -22.86 1.05 19.93
C ARG A 123 -21.61 0.58 20.68
N ASN A 124 -20.70 -0.18 20.05
CA ASN A 124 -19.55 -0.78 20.75
C ASN A 124 -18.21 -0.11 20.40
N ARG A 125 -17.88 0.96 21.12
CA ARG A 125 -16.55 1.60 21.05
C ARG A 125 -15.59 0.94 22.05
N ASN A 126 -15.03 -0.22 21.70
CA ASN A 126 -13.96 -0.82 22.50
C ASN A 126 -12.62 -0.17 22.12
N VAL A 127 -11.86 0.27 23.12
CA VAL A 127 -10.57 0.96 22.97
C VAL A 127 -9.43 -0.03 23.16
N TRP A 128 -8.46 -0.02 22.24
CA TRP A 128 -7.27 -0.87 22.33
C TRP A 128 -5.98 -0.05 22.46
N THR A 129 -5.11 -0.39 23.42
CA THR A 129 -3.78 0.23 23.61
C THR A 129 -2.69 -0.81 23.91
N GLY A 130 -1.98 -1.31 22.90
CA GLY A 130 -0.89 -2.30 23.05
C GLY A 130 -0.47 -2.98 21.74
N ASN A 131 0.61 -3.77 21.74
CA ASN A 131 1.06 -4.53 20.55
C ASN A 131 0.41 -5.93 20.52
N PHE A 132 0.21 -6.53 19.34
CA PHE A 132 -0.18 -7.94 19.24
C PHE A 132 0.69 -8.71 18.24
N ILE A 133 0.90 -10.00 18.51
CA ILE A 133 1.62 -10.91 17.61
C ILE A 133 0.60 -11.89 17.04
N SER A 134 0.40 -11.86 15.72
CA SER A 134 -0.46 -12.80 15.01
C SER A 134 0.37 -13.96 14.43
N SER A 135 -0.12 -15.20 14.55
CA SER A 135 0.53 -16.35 13.93
C SER A 135 0.56 -16.24 12.40
N GLY A 136 1.53 -16.85 11.71
CA GLY A 136 1.63 -16.87 10.24
C GLY A 136 0.50 -17.59 9.48
N LEU A 137 -0.62 -17.90 10.16
CA LEU A 137 -1.78 -18.63 9.63
C LEU A 137 -2.98 -17.70 9.33
N PHE A 138 -2.85 -16.39 9.52
CA PHE A 138 -3.92 -15.42 9.21
C PHE A 138 -3.89 -14.96 7.75
N THR A 139 -5.07 -14.84 7.15
CA THR A 139 -5.21 -14.15 5.85
C THR A 139 -5.25 -12.63 6.07
N ALA A 140 -4.95 -11.85 5.03
CA ALA A 140 -5.08 -10.38 5.08
C ALA A 140 -6.51 -9.92 5.49
N THR A 141 -7.53 -10.70 5.11
CA THR A 141 -8.93 -10.48 5.51
C THR A 141 -9.15 -10.62 7.01
N ASP A 142 -8.47 -11.56 7.66
CA ASP A 142 -8.59 -11.77 9.11
C ASP A 142 -7.93 -10.63 9.88
N ILE A 143 -6.75 -10.19 9.44
CA ILE A 143 -6.03 -9.05 10.03
C ILE A 143 -6.85 -7.75 9.90
N TRP A 144 -7.52 -7.55 8.77
CA TRP A 144 -8.37 -6.37 8.56
C TRP A 144 -9.62 -6.39 9.45
N ARG A 145 -10.29 -7.55 9.60
CA ARG A 145 -11.42 -7.71 10.56
C ARG A 145 -10.99 -7.46 12.00
N MET A 146 -9.75 -7.77 12.34
CA MET A 146 -9.18 -7.46 13.65
C MET A 146 -9.11 -5.95 13.89
N ASN A 147 -8.61 -5.19 12.93
CA ASN A 147 -8.47 -3.73 13.04
C ASN A 147 -9.81 -2.98 13.02
N SER A 148 -10.83 -3.47 12.30
CA SER A 148 -12.15 -2.83 12.24
C SER A 148 -12.98 -2.97 13.53
N ALA A 149 -12.64 -3.92 14.41
CA ALA A 149 -13.35 -4.17 15.66
C ALA A 149 -12.93 -3.28 16.83
N PHE A 150 -11.77 -2.58 16.78
CA PHE A 150 -11.24 -1.74 17.86
C PHE A 150 -11.08 -0.26 17.47
N VAL A 151 -10.98 0.64 18.46
CA VAL A 151 -10.66 2.07 18.26
C VAL A 151 -9.48 2.43 19.17
N GLY A 152 -8.25 2.52 18.65
CA GLY A 152 -7.10 2.91 19.49
C GLY A 152 -5.72 2.72 18.86
N SER A 153 -4.69 3.24 19.53
CA SER A 153 -3.30 3.39 19.09
C SER A 153 -2.42 2.19 19.51
N GLY A 154 -2.68 1.01 18.96
CA GLY A 154 -1.80 -0.16 19.12
C GLY A 154 -1.00 -0.39 17.86
N ASN A 155 0.32 -0.60 17.97
CA ASN A 155 1.14 -0.94 16.81
C ASN A 155 0.84 -2.37 16.37
N TYR A 156 0.36 -2.51 15.14
CA TYR A 156 0.62 -3.70 14.34
C TYR A 156 2.13 -3.74 14.09
N ILE A 157 2.80 -4.89 14.26
CA ILE A 157 4.10 -5.10 13.59
C ILE A 157 3.78 -5.27 12.10
N GLY A 158 3.61 -4.12 11.46
CA GLY A 158 3.38 -3.94 10.02
C GLY A 158 2.73 -2.60 9.68
N GLY A 159 3.19 -1.51 10.31
CA GLY A 159 3.13 -0.16 9.74
C GLY A 159 1.78 0.58 9.79
N ALA A 160 1.86 1.85 10.15
CA ALA A 160 0.77 2.81 10.23
C ALA A 160 0.00 2.98 8.90
N TYR A 161 -1.32 2.77 8.91
CA TYR A 161 -2.18 3.12 7.78
C TYR A 161 -3.36 4.00 8.23
N ASP A 162 -3.28 5.28 7.90
CA ASP A 162 -4.38 6.25 7.96
C ASP A 162 -4.72 6.67 6.52
N ASN A 163 -5.87 6.23 6.01
CA ASN A 163 -6.31 6.48 4.64
C ASN A 163 -6.69 7.94 4.35
N THR A 164 -6.69 8.81 5.35
CA THR A 164 -7.03 10.23 5.19
C THR A 164 -5.81 11.11 4.86
N ALA A 165 -4.58 10.60 5.08
CA ALA A 165 -3.36 11.40 4.96
C ALA A 165 -2.44 11.00 3.77
N THR A 166 -2.46 9.74 3.31
CA THR A 166 -1.44 9.21 2.36
C THR A 166 -1.98 8.27 1.26
N GLY A 167 -3.29 8.23 1.02
CA GLY A 167 -3.90 7.34 0.01
C GLY A 167 -3.78 7.83 -1.45
N VAL A 168 -4.01 6.92 -2.41
CA VAL A 168 -4.19 7.27 -3.84
C VAL A 168 -5.31 8.31 -3.95
N PRO A 169 -5.13 9.41 -4.71
CA PRO A 169 -6.16 10.44 -4.84
C PRO A 169 -7.50 9.85 -5.32
N MET A 170 -8.57 10.08 -4.56
CA MET A 170 -9.91 9.65 -4.94
C MET A 170 -10.42 10.52 -6.11
N LEU A 171 -11.05 9.88 -7.09
CA LEU A 171 -11.78 10.53 -8.17
C LEU A 171 -13.16 10.96 -7.68
N THR A 172 -13.64 12.12 -8.12
CA THR A 172 -14.95 12.64 -7.68
C THR A 172 -16.00 12.52 -8.77
N LYS A 173 -17.17 11.98 -8.43
CA LYS A 173 -18.38 11.96 -9.25
C LYS A 173 -19.52 12.70 -8.52
N TYR A 174 -20.02 13.76 -9.11
CA TYR A 174 -21.19 14.47 -8.58
C TYR A 174 -22.47 13.71 -8.87
N ILE A 175 -23.38 13.70 -7.90
CA ILE A 175 -24.70 13.08 -8.00
C ILE A 175 -25.70 14.18 -8.38
N PRO A 176 -26.40 14.07 -9.52
CA PRO A 176 -27.44 15.03 -9.87
C PRO A 176 -28.65 14.87 -8.96
N ASN A 177 -29.50 15.90 -8.87
CA ASN A 177 -30.78 15.77 -8.19
C ASN A 177 -31.69 14.80 -8.96
N TYR A 178 -32.39 13.93 -8.25
CA TYR A 178 -33.41 13.04 -8.80
C TYR A 178 -34.81 13.45 -8.32
N SER A 179 -35.86 12.86 -8.90
CA SER A 179 -37.21 12.98 -8.35
C SER A 179 -37.34 12.11 -7.10
N ASP A 180 -38.09 12.55 -6.09
CA ASP A 180 -38.36 11.76 -4.89
C ASP A 180 -38.95 10.38 -5.26
N GLY A 181 -38.45 9.32 -4.59
CA GLY A 181 -38.78 7.93 -4.89
C GLY A 181 -37.91 7.28 -5.98
N SER A 182 -37.09 8.04 -6.69
CA SER A 182 -36.20 7.50 -7.74
C SER A 182 -35.04 6.69 -7.16
N THR A 183 -34.53 5.73 -7.94
CA THR A 183 -33.30 5.03 -7.58
C THR A 183 -32.08 5.85 -7.97
N ILE A 184 -31.18 6.09 -7.02
CA ILE A 184 -29.88 6.72 -7.30
C ILE A 184 -28.97 5.63 -7.86
N ARG A 185 -28.66 5.69 -9.16
CA ARG A 185 -27.74 4.76 -9.84
C ARG A 185 -26.72 5.56 -10.65
N ILE A 186 -25.44 5.32 -10.39
CA ILE A 186 -24.33 6.14 -10.88
C ILE A 186 -23.30 5.21 -11.53
N THR A 187 -23.01 5.45 -12.80
CA THR A 187 -21.87 4.84 -13.49
C THR A 187 -20.60 5.65 -13.18
N LEU A 188 -19.57 4.99 -12.67
CA LEU A 188 -18.27 5.59 -12.39
C LEU A 188 -17.49 5.79 -13.70
N ASP A 189 -16.61 6.78 -13.74
CA ASP A 189 -15.93 7.19 -14.99
C ASP A 189 -14.78 6.27 -15.41
N ARG A 190 -14.35 5.38 -14.51
CA ARG A 190 -13.27 4.42 -14.77
C ARG A 190 -13.83 3.06 -15.13
N GLN A 191 -13.47 2.60 -16.31
CA GLN A 191 -13.68 1.23 -16.76
C GLN A 191 -12.56 0.33 -16.20
N ILE A 192 -12.91 -0.85 -15.70
CA ILE A 192 -11.93 -1.94 -15.56
C ILE A 192 -11.99 -2.67 -16.90
N LEU A 193 -10.93 -2.54 -17.71
CA LEU A 193 -10.87 -3.22 -19.00
C LEU A 193 -11.02 -4.72 -18.75
N THR A 194 -12.12 -5.29 -19.25
CA THR A 194 -12.34 -6.74 -19.24
C THR A 194 -11.32 -7.34 -20.20
N GLY A 195 -10.21 -7.86 -19.67
CA GLY A 195 -9.26 -8.65 -20.44
C GLY A 195 -9.96 -9.86 -21.09
N SER A 196 -9.28 -10.49 -22.04
CA SER A 196 -9.67 -11.79 -22.58
C SER A 196 -10.07 -12.77 -21.47
N SER A 197 -10.98 -13.69 -21.77
CA SER A 197 -11.71 -14.60 -20.85
C SER A 197 -10.88 -15.42 -19.83
N SER A 198 -9.56 -15.31 -19.84
CA SER A 198 -8.61 -15.98 -18.94
C SER A 198 -8.10 -15.13 -17.76
N ASP A 199 -8.17 -13.80 -17.79
CA ASP A 199 -7.51 -12.94 -16.78
C ASP A 199 -8.51 -12.36 -15.77
N ARG A 200 -8.76 -13.12 -14.69
CA ARG A 200 -9.55 -12.66 -13.54
C ARG A 200 -8.62 -11.99 -12.52
N ALA A 201 -8.61 -10.67 -12.49
CA ALA A 201 -7.98 -9.86 -11.47
C ALA A 201 -9.03 -9.31 -10.51
N LEU A 202 -8.75 -9.37 -9.21
CA LEU A 202 -9.59 -8.79 -8.17
C LEU A 202 -9.18 -7.33 -7.93
N TYR A 203 -10.12 -6.48 -7.53
CA TYR A 203 -9.91 -5.08 -7.19
C TYR A 203 -10.74 -4.70 -5.95
N TYR A 204 -10.18 -3.83 -5.11
CA TYR A 204 -10.92 -3.07 -4.11
C TYR A 204 -11.42 -1.77 -4.71
N LEU A 205 -12.74 -1.54 -4.61
CA LEU A 205 -13.36 -0.24 -4.84
C LEU A 205 -13.63 0.39 -3.48
N HIS A 206 -12.97 1.50 -3.19
CA HIS A 206 -13.32 2.31 -2.02
C HIS A 206 -14.12 3.52 -2.47
N ILE A 207 -15.23 3.79 -1.79
CA ILE A 207 -16.04 4.97 -2.01
C ILE A 207 -16.24 5.73 -0.71
N LYS A 208 -16.29 7.05 -0.83
CA LYS A 208 -16.73 8.01 0.17
C LYS A 208 -17.94 8.74 -0.41
N VAL A 209 -19.10 8.43 0.13
CA VAL A 209 -20.36 9.08 -0.22
C VAL A 209 -20.52 10.30 0.68
N VAL A 210 -20.62 11.48 0.07
CA VAL A 210 -20.73 12.75 0.79
C VAL A 210 -22.16 13.27 0.65
N GLY A 211 -22.97 13.12 1.69
CA GLY A 211 -24.23 13.82 1.89
C GLY A 211 -24.08 15.01 2.83
N ASN A 212 -25.16 15.81 3.00
CA ASN A 212 -25.13 16.98 3.88
C ASN A 212 -24.97 16.63 5.36
N TYR A 213 -25.64 15.58 5.82
CA TYR A 213 -25.60 15.15 7.23
C TYR A 213 -24.78 13.87 7.45
N TYR A 214 -24.74 12.99 6.44
CA TYR A 214 -24.07 11.70 6.54
C TYR A 214 -22.95 11.61 5.51
N THR A 215 -21.75 11.28 5.97
CA THR A 215 -20.67 10.82 5.11
C THR A 215 -20.48 9.33 5.33
N ASN A 216 -20.69 8.53 4.29
CA ASN A 216 -20.50 7.09 4.34
C ASN A 216 -19.19 6.71 3.65
N TYR A 217 -18.50 5.71 4.18
CA TYR A 217 -17.36 5.10 3.51
C TYR A 217 -17.70 3.64 3.31
N GLN A 218 -17.55 3.16 2.09
CA GLN A 218 -17.85 1.77 1.74
C GLN A 218 -16.71 1.17 0.92
N THR A 219 -16.48 -0.12 1.12
CA THR A 219 -15.51 -0.89 0.33
C THR A 219 -16.21 -2.06 -0.35
N PHE A 220 -15.86 -2.30 -1.61
CA PHE A 220 -16.37 -3.42 -2.41
C PHE A 220 -15.20 -4.21 -2.97
N LEU A 221 -15.43 -5.51 -3.18
CA LEU A 221 -14.57 -6.36 -3.99
C LEU A 221 -15.20 -6.49 -5.38
N VAL A 222 -14.46 -6.12 -6.43
CA VAL A 222 -14.90 -6.11 -7.82
C VAL A 222 -13.86 -6.85 -8.70
N GLU A 223 -14.25 -7.50 -9.79
CA GLU A 223 -13.37 -8.40 -10.57
C GLU A 223 -13.23 -7.93 -12.03
N SER A 224 -12.08 -8.12 -12.68
CA SER A 224 -11.96 -7.98 -14.14
C SER A 224 -12.57 -9.19 -14.85
N GLY A 225 -13.29 -8.92 -15.94
CA GLY A 225 -13.87 -9.94 -16.82
C GLY A 225 -15.39 -9.89 -16.88
N ALA A 226 -15.95 -10.20 -18.05
CA ALA A 226 -17.38 -10.09 -18.39
C ALA A 226 -18.32 -11.05 -17.63
N HIS A 227 -17.84 -11.73 -16.58
CA HIS A 227 -18.55 -12.82 -15.91
C HIS A 227 -19.45 -12.38 -14.74
N MET A 228 -19.44 -11.10 -14.36
CA MET A 228 -20.35 -10.54 -13.34
C MET A 228 -21.30 -9.51 -13.94
N ALA A 229 -21.97 -9.90 -15.02
CA ALA A 229 -23.02 -9.10 -15.62
C ALA A 229 -24.16 -8.90 -14.58
N GLN A 230 -24.43 -7.63 -14.27
CA GLN A 230 -25.68 -7.10 -13.68
C GLN A 230 -25.95 -7.28 -12.17
N ASP A 231 -25.27 -8.18 -11.45
CA ASP A 231 -25.51 -8.32 -10.01
C ASP A 231 -24.82 -7.23 -9.17
N LEU A 232 -25.63 -6.33 -8.61
CA LEU A 232 -25.20 -5.34 -7.64
C LEU A 232 -24.91 -6.02 -6.29
N LYS A 233 -23.63 -6.07 -5.90
CA LYS A 233 -23.18 -6.66 -4.65
C LYS A 233 -23.15 -5.65 -3.51
N GLU A 234 -23.42 -6.15 -2.32
CA GLU A 234 -23.28 -5.38 -1.08
C GLU A 234 -21.80 -5.05 -0.83
N ALA A 235 -21.58 -3.95 -0.11
CA ALA A 235 -20.24 -3.60 0.33
C ALA A 235 -19.71 -4.66 1.29
N ILE A 236 -18.42 -4.99 1.17
CA ILE A 236 -17.72 -5.83 2.16
C ILE A 236 -17.47 -5.07 3.47
N ASP A 237 -17.55 -3.73 3.41
CA ASP A 237 -17.49 -2.83 4.57
C ASP A 237 -18.31 -1.55 4.33
N SER A 238 -18.93 -1.00 5.38
CA SER A 238 -19.67 0.26 5.34
C SER A 238 -19.66 0.94 6.72
N ARG A 239 -19.39 2.25 6.77
CA ARG A 239 -19.49 3.04 8.01
C ARG A 239 -20.93 3.25 8.48
N LEU A 240 -21.87 3.36 7.53
CA LEU A 240 -23.30 3.40 7.84
C LEU A 240 -23.86 1.99 7.87
N ASN A 241 -24.71 1.70 8.86
CA ASN A 241 -25.34 0.40 9.02
C ASN A 241 -26.16 0.03 7.77
N PRO A 242 -25.75 -1.01 7.01
CA PRO A 242 -26.45 -1.40 5.79
C PRO A 242 -27.79 -2.09 6.06
N LEU A 243 -28.11 -2.41 7.32
CA LEU A 243 -29.38 -2.99 7.79
C LEU A 243 -30.30 -1.94 8.45
N SER A 244 -29.92 -0.67 8.44
CA SER A 244 -30.80 0.41 8.93
C SER A 244 -32.08 0.48 8.11
N THR A 245 -33.22 0.73 8.76
CA THR A 245 -34.50 1.02 8.09
C THR A 245 -34.71 2.53 7.86
N ASP A 246 -33.76 3.37 8.29
CA ASP A 246 -33.83 4.82 8.09
C ASP A 246 -33.55 5.18 6.63
N ALA A 247 -34.56 5.76 5.97
CA ALA A 247 -34.50 6.16 4.57
C ALA A 247 -33.36 7.16 4.28
N SER A 248 -33.01 8.02 5.24
CA SER A 248 -31.93 9.00 5.11
C SER A 248 -30.53 8.35 5.09
N VAL A 249 -30.38 7.25 5.82
CA VAL A 249 -29.16 6.43 5.84
C VAL A 249 -29.08 5.58 4.57
N LEU A 250 -30.20 4.97 4.18
CA LEU A 250 -30.27 4.04 3.05
C LEU A 250 -29.94 4.67 1.70
N GLN A 251 -30.26 5.95 1.50
CA GLN A 251 -29.86 6.68 0.29
C GLN A 251 -28.35 7.03 0.24
N ASN A 252 -27.64 6.89 1.37
CA ASN A 252 -26.18 7.08 1.48
C ASN A 252 -25.41 5.75 1.52
N THR A 253 -26.10 4.61 1.43
CA THR A 253 -25.50 3.27 1.35
C THR A 253 -25.70 2.70 -0.05
N PHE A 254 -24.64 2.21 -0.67
CA PHE A 254 -24.64 1.74 -2.06
C PHE A 254 -24.30 0.25 -2.16
N ARG A 255 -24.74 -0.34 -3.28
CA ARG A 255 -24.29 -1.60 -3.85
C ARG A 255 -23.45 -1.31 -5.09
N ALA A 256 -22.51 -2.19 -5.44
CA ALA A 256 -21.65 -2.02 -6.61
C ALA A 256 -21.74 -3.21 -7.57
N GLY A 257 -21.67 -2.97 -8.88
CA GLY A 257 -21.69 -3.98 -9.93
C GLY A 257 -21.25 -3.39 -11.26
N TYR A 258 -21.68 -3.97 -12.38
CA TYR A 258 -21.29 -3.53 -13.73
C TYR A 258 -22.49 -3.13 -14.60
N ASP A 259 -22.28 -2.20 -15.54
CA ASP A 259 -23.29 -1.76 -16.51
C ASP A 259 -23.43 -2.68 -17.74
N GLY A 260 -22.59 -3.73 -17.85
CA GLY A 260 -22.53 -4.61 -19.01
C GLY A 260 -21.54 -4.17 -20.10
N ASN A 261 -21.05 -2.93 -20.05
CA ASN A 261 -19.99 -2.40 -20.92
C ASN A 261 -18.63 -2.33 -20.20
N GLY A 262 -18.52 -2.90 -19.00
CA GLY A 262 -17.29 -2.94 -18.20
C GLY A 262 -17.09 -1.72 -17.27
N TYR A 263 -18.04 -0.78 -17.23
CA TYR A 263 -18.01 0.28 -16.23
C TYR A 263 -18.61 -0.21 -14.91
N ILE A 264 -18.01 0.25 -13.81
CA ILE A 264 -18.56 0.01 -12.49
C ILE A 264 -19.77 0.93 -12.27
N VAL A 265 -20.84 0.36 -11.75
CA VAL A 265 -22.03 1.08 -11.34
C VAL A 265 -22.24 0.92 -9.85
N ILE A 266 -22.55 2.02 -9.18
CA ILE A 266 -23.04 2.00 -7.81
C ILE A 266 -24.51 2.38 -7.77
N GLN A 267 -25.28 1.74 -6.91
CA GLN A 267 -26.70 2.02 -6.72
C GLN A 267 -27.03 2.15 -5.24
N ALA A 268 -27.72 3.21 -4.84
CA ALA A 268 -28.19 3.38 -3.48
C ALA A 268 -29.17 2.26 -3.09
N LYS A 269 -29.19 1.89 -1.81
CA LYS A 269 -30.10 0.88 -1.26
C LYS A 269 -31.50 1.44 -1.01
N GLY A 270 -31.58 2.72 -0.66
CA GLY A 270 -32.82 3.48 -0.53
C GLY A 270 -33.13 4.29 -1.78
N THR A 271 -34.37 4.77 -1.86
CA THR A 271 -34.80 5.73 -2.88
C THR A 271 -34.37 7.14 -2.50
N TYR A 272 -34.18 7.99 -3.52
CA TYR A 272 -33.88 9.40 -3.36
C TYR A 272 -35.03 10.10 -2.63
N SER A 273 -34.71 10.90 -1.61
CA SER A 273 -35.63 11.84 -1.01
C SER A 273 -34.91 13.15 -0.70
N SER A 274 -35.36 14.22 -1.36
CA SER A 274 -34.87 15.59 -1.18
C SER A 274 -34.94 16.05 0.28
N GLY A 275 -36.02 15.70 0.99
CA GLY A 275 -36.20 16.00 2.42
C GLY A 275 -35.22 15.27 3.35
N ASN A 276 -34.64 14.16 2.90
CA ASN A 276 -33.71 13.34 3.69
C ASN A 276 -32.24 13.65 3.42
N ASN A 277 -31.93 14.73 2.70
CA ASN A 277 -30.57 15.20 2.42
C ASN A 277 -29.74 14.16 1.65
N PRO A 278 -30.05 13.99 0.36
CA PRO A 278 -29.43 12.98 -0.48
C PRO A 278 -27.93 13.22 -0.64
N PRO A 279 -27.16 12.17 -0.99
CA PRO A 279 -25.74 12.32 -1.27
C PRO A 279 -25.50 13.26 -2.45
N MET A 280 -24.55 14.18 -2.30
CA MET A 280 -24.20 15.19 -3.32
C MET A 280 -23.10 14.71 -4.27
N ARG A 281 -22.19 13.87 -3.77
CA ARG A 281 -21.09 13.31 -4.56
C ARG A 281 -20.59 12.00 -3.98
N VAL A 282 -19.88 11.26 -4.81
CA VAL A 282 -19.08 10.10 -4.43
C VAL A 282 -17.65 10.35 -4.82
N ASP A 283 -16.75 10.29 -3.85
CA ASP A 283 -15.33 10.21 -4.09
C ASP A 283 -14.96 8.72 -4.12
N TYR A 284 -14.23 8.23 -5.12
CA TYR A 284 -13.93 6.80 -5.30
C TYR A 284 -12.50 6.52 -5.75
N GLN A 285 -11.99 5.34 -5.41
CA GLN A 285 -10.72 4.80 -5.89
C GLN A 285 -10.84 3.31 -6.20
N ILE A 286 -10.12 2.84 -7.22
CA ILE A 286 -10.08 1.43 -7.63
C ILE A 286 -8.65 0.96 -7.49
N VAL A 287 -8.44 -0.15 -6.78
CA VAL A 287 -7.14 -0.66 -6.38
C VAL A 287 -7.07 -2.15 -6.69
N PRO A 288 -6.09 -2.67 -7.44
CA PRO A 288 -5.94 -4.11 -7.64
C PRO A 288 -5.74 -4.87 -6.32
N ALA A 289 -6.48 -5.94 -6.06
CA ALA A 289 -6.43 -6.69 -4.80
C ALA A 289 -5.17 -7.58 -4.65
N ASN A 290 -4.32 -7.65 -5.67
CA ASN A 290 -2.96 -8.19 -5.60
C ASN A 290 -1.94 -7.15 -5.07
N THR A 291 -2.35 -5.90 -4.87
CA THR A 291 -1.50 -4.90 -4.24
C THR A 291 -1.64 -4.99 -2.72
N ASN A 292 -0.70 -5.70 -2.08
CA ASN A 292 -0.07 -5.07 -0.93
C ASN A 292 0.44 -3.74 -1.47
N PHE A 293 -0.12 -2.60 -1.07
CA PHE A 293 0.53 -1.33 -1.38
C PHE A 293 1.98 -1.49 -0.92
N PRO A 294 2.99 -1.45 -1.81
CA PRO A 294 4.30 -1.14 -1.32
C PRO A 294 4.18 0.34 -0.95
N THR A 295 3.88 0.63 0.32
CA THR A 295 4.25 1.92 0.86
C THR A 295 5.78 1.92 0.96
N LEU A 296 6.38 3.10 0.84
CA LEU A 296 7.80 3.25 1.16
C LEU A 296 7.99 2.67 2.56
N SER A 297 8.82 1.64 2.69
CA SER A 297 9.11 1.11 4.02
C SER A 297 9.80 2.21 4.83
N GLU A 298 9.56 2.25 6.14
CA GLU A 298 10.31 3.14 7.04
C GLU A 298 11.83 2.97 6.82
N ALA A 299 12.27 1.75 6.51
CA ALA A 299 13.65 1.44 6.15
C ALA A 299 14.11 2.17 4.86
N SER A 300 13.36 2.11 3.77
CA SER A 300 13.72 2.81 2.53
C SER A 300 13.69 4.33 2.67
N GLU A 301 12.74 4.89 3.44
CA GLU A 301 12.70 6.33 3.70
C GLU A 301 13.89 6.74 4.59
N SER A 302 14.11 6.01 5.68
CA SER A 302 15.25 6.23 6.58
C SER A 302 16.58 6.09 5.86
N ASN A 303 16.70 5.14 4.92
CA ASN A 303 17.90 4.97 4.11
C ASN A 303 18.12 6.16 3.20
N LEU A 304 17.10 6.63 2.47
CA LEU A 304 17.24 7.83 1.65
C LEU A 304 17.64 9.05 2.49
N ARG A 305 16.96 9.28 3.62
CA ARG A 305 17.27 10.40 4.54
C ARG A 305 18.67 10.29 5.12
N GLY A 306 19.07 9.08 5.55
CA GLY A 306 20.41 8.80 6.06
C GLY A 306 21.50 9.08 5.02
N MET A 307 21.28 8.64 3.77
CA MET A 307 22.18 8.92 2.64
C MET A 307 22.26 10.43 2.36
N ILE A 308 21.13 11.12 2.27
CA ILE A 308 21.08 12.58 2.06
C ILE A 308 21.83 13.32 3.18
N SER A 309 21.60 12.97 4.44
CA SER A 309 22.29 13.56 5.59
C SER A 309 23.80 13.31 5.53
N ALA A 310 24.23 12.09 5.19
CA ALA A 310 25.64 11.75 5.03
C ALA A 310 26.29 12.56 3.89
N ILE A 311 25.60 12.71 2.75
CA ILE A 311 26.07 13.51 1.61
C ILE A 311 26.22 14.98 2.02
N LYS A 312 25.22 15.55 2.72
CA LYS A 312 25.25 16.94 3.18
C LYS A 312 26.38 17.20 4.18
N ALA A 313 26.64 16.25 5.07
CA ALA A 313 27.65 16.38 6.13
C ALA A 313 29.08 16.05 5.67
N SER A 314 29.26 15.45 4.50
CA SER A 314 30.58 15.01 4.03
C SER A 314 31.53 16.19 3.77
N SER A 315 32.71 16.13 4.39
CA SER A 315 33.85 17.02 4.09
C SER A 315 34.75 16.49 2.97
N SER A 316 34.54 15.25 2.51
CA SER A 316 35.29 14.60 1.44
C SER A 316 34.50 14.62 0.12
N PRO A 317 35.16 14.53 -1.04
CA PRO A 317 34.48 14.42 -2.34
C PRO A 317 33.45 13.29 -2.33
N VAL A 318 32.22 13.61 -2.74
CA VAL A 318 31.11 12.65 -2.84
C VAL A 318 30.76 12.44 -4.30
N LYS A 319 30.86 11.22 -4.80
CA LYS A 319 30.58 10.87 -6.19
C LYS A 319 29.24 10.14 -6.30
N ILE A 320 28.36 10.66 -7.14
CA ILE A 320 27.03 10.11 -7.41
C ILE A 320 26.95 9.77 -8.90
N ALA A 321 26.70 8.51 -9.25
CA ALA A 321 26.36 8.14 -10.62
C ALA A 321 24.83 8.08 -10.77
N VAL A 322 24.28 8.75 -11.78
CA VAL A 322 22.88 8.57 -12.19
C VAL A 322 22.88 7.61 -13.37
N TYR A 323 22.47 6.37 -13.13
CA TYR A 323 22.54 5.26 -14.08
C TYR A 323 21.15 4.96 -14.64
N GLY A 324 20.95 5.05 -15.95
CA GLY A 324 19.62 4.96 -16.51
C GLY A 324 19.56 4.82 -18.01
N ASP A 325 18.34 4.95 -18.53
CA ASP A 325 18.05 4.85 -19.96
C ASP A 325 18.13 6.22 -20.69
N SER A 326 17.39 6.37 -21.79
CA SER A 326 17.32 7.62 -22.57
C SER A 326 16.84 8.83 -21.76
N THR A 327 16.06 8.60 -20.70
CA THR A 327 15.57 9.69 -19.82
C THR A 327 16.66 10.25 -18.89
N VAL A 328 17.74 9.49 -18.69
CA VAL A 328 18.96 9.93 -17.99
C VAL A 328 19.99 10.43 -18.99
N ASP A 329 20.15 9.74 -20.13
CA ASP A 329 21.06 10.11 -21.23
C ASP A 329 20.83 11.57 -21.64
N GLY A 330 19.56 12.02 -21.61
CA GLY A 330 19.18 13.40 -21.94
C GLY A 330 18.57 13.51 -23.33
N TYR A 331 18.08 12.39 -23.88
CA TYR A 331 17.34 12.40 -25.14
C TYR A 331 16.22 13.45 -25.09
N ASN A 332 16.04 14.18 -26.20
CA ASN A 332 15.12 15.31 -26.33
C ASN A 332 15.52 16.61 -25.59
N THR A 333 16.74 16.70 -25.04
CA THR A 333 17.30 17.97 -24.57
C THR A 333 18.21 18.63 -25.62
N SER A 334 18.38 19.95 -25.53
CA SER A 334 19.32 20.65 -26.41
C SER A 334 20.77 20.29 -26.11
N GLU A 335 21.63 20.33 -27.12
CA GLU A 335 23.07 20.06 -27.03
C GLU A 335 23.41 18.62 -26.57
N TRP A 336 22.42 17.74 -26.63
CA TRP A 336 22.57 16.34 -26.30
C TRP A 336 23.16 15.54 -27.46
N THR A 337 24.11 14.67 -27.13
CA THR A 337 24.61 13.59 -27.98
C THR A 337 24.63 12.30 -27.17
N ALA A 338 24.17 11.20 -27.78
CA ALA A 338 24.03 9.92 -27.10
C ALA A 338 25.34 9.42 -26.49
N ASN A 339 25.24 8.80 -25.31
CA ASN A 339 26.38 8.18 -24.66
C ASN A 339 26.94 7.02 -25.52
N PRO A 340 28.25 7.00 -25.82
CA PRO A 340 28.83 6.07 -26.78
C PRO A 340 28.73 4.60 -26.38
N VAL A 341 28.36 3.77 -27.36
CA VAL A 341 28.34 2.30 -27.27
C VAL A 341 29.18 1.67 -28.39
N ASP A 342 29.67 0.46 -28.15
CA ASP A 342 30.40 -0.31 -29.16
C ASP A 342 29.42 -0.98 -30.17
N SER A 343 29.98 -1.68 -31.16
CA SER A 343 29.19 -2.40 -32.17
C SER A 343 28.33 -3.53 -31.60
N SER A 344 28.63 -4.01 -30.40
CA SER A 344 27.87 -5.01 -29.66
C SER A 344 26.88 -4.37 -28.67
N ASN A 345 26.66 -3.05 -28.78
CA ASN A 345 25.82 -2.25 -27.89
C ASN A 345 26.29 -2.17 -26.42
N ASN A 346 27.53 -2.54 -26.11
CA ASN A 346 28.07 -2.36 -24.76
C ASN A 346 28.47 -0.89 -24.55
N ALA A 347 28.44 -0.44 -23.30
CA ALA A 347 28.97 0.87 -22.94
C ALA A 347 30.47 0.95 -23.27
N ILE A 348 30.90 1.99 -24.00
CA ILE A 348 32.33 2.25 -24.21
C ILE A 348 32.97 2.76 -22.92
N GLY A 349 32.25 3.61 -22.17
CA GLY A 349 32.63 3.98 -20.81
C GLY A 349 33.92 4.82 -20.72
N ASN A 350 34.22 5.66 -21.70
CA ASN A 350 35.46 6.45 -21.75
C ASN A 350 35.22 7.94 -22.01
N SER A 351 34.03 8.46 -21.68
CA SER A 351 33.68 9.87 -21.84
C SER A 351 33.11 10.46 -20.55
N ASN A 352 33.27 11.77 -20.41
CA ASN A 352 32.52 12.56 -19.44
C ASN A 352 31.19 12.99 -20.08
N HIS A 353 30.15 12.18 -19.89
CA HIS A 353 28.88 12.38 -20.59
C HIS A 353 28.14 13.65 -20.15
N ASN A 354 28.47 14.24 -19.00
CA ASN A 354 27.95 15.56 -18.62
C ASN A 354 28.26 16.65 -19.67
N LEU A 355 29.40 16.55 -20.37
CA LEU A 355 29.77 17.49 -21.45
C LEU A 355 28.98 17.25 -22.75
N GLN A 356 28.49 16.02 -22.94
CA GLN A 356 27.75 15.58 -24.10
C GLN A 356 26.23 15.73 -23.92
N SER A 357 25.79 15.97 -22.69
CA SER A 357 24.40 16.08 -22.29
C SER A 357 24.22 17.16 -21.20
N PRO A 358 24.56 18.43 -21.49
CA PRO A 358 24.61 19.48 -20.48
C PRO A 358 23.24 19.82 -19.88
N ASN A 359 22.16 19.58 -20.62
CA ASN A 359 20.78 19.92 -20.25
C ASN A 359 19.97 18.74 -19.69
N SER A 360 20.58 17.57 -19.54
CA SER A 360 19.95 16.43 -18.85
C SER A 360 19.81 16.69 -17.35
N TRP A 361 18.78 16.11 -16.73
CA TRP A 361 18.53 16.29 -15.30
C TRP A 361 19.69 15.81 -14.43
N ALA A 362 20.42 14.76 -14.84
CA ALA A 362 21.60 14.26 -14.13
C ALA A 362 22.75 15.28 -14.14
N THR A 363 23.01 15.93 -15.28
CA THR A 363 24.04 16.98 -15.38
C THR A 363 23.62 18.25 -14.64
N LEU A 364 22.36 18.64 -14.74
CA LEU A 364 21.81 19.77 -13.98
C LEU A 364 21.89 19.53 -12.48
N LEU A 365 21.71 18.28 -12.03
CA LEU A 365 21.84 17.89 -10.63
C LEU A 365 23.26 18.09 -10.09
N ASP A 366 24.31 17.83 -10.90
CA ASP A 366 25.72 18.12 -10.53
C ASP A 366 25.92 19.59 -10.17
N THR A 367 25.34 20.49 -10.96
CA THR A 367 25.45 21.93 -10.73
C THR A 367 24.65 22.36 -9.51
N LYS A 368 23.41 21.88 -9.39
CA LYS A 368 22.50 22.30 -8.31
C LYS A 368 22.92 21.76 -6.95
N LEU A 369 23.34 20.49 -6.84
CA LEU A 369 23.75 19.94 -5.54
C LEU A 369 25.04 20.56 -4.98
N LYS A 370 25.90 21.17 -5.81
CA LYS A 370 27.06 21.93 -5.32
C LYS A 370 26.69 23.14 -4.48
N THR A 371 25.47 23.66 -4.63
CA THR A 371 24.93 24.72 -3.75
C THR A 371 24.60 24.19 -2.35
N ILE A 372 24.41 22.88 -2.20
CA ILE A 372 24.17 22.20 -0.91
C ILE A 372 25.50 21.75 -0.30
N ASN A 373 26.35 21.10 -1.09
CA ASN A 373 27.70 20.72 -0.68
C ASN A 373 28.65 20.79 -1.89
N PRO A 374 29.66 21.68 -1.89
CA PRO A 374 30.57 21.85 -3.03
C PRO A 374 31.45 20.62 -3.31
N GLN A 375 31.52 19.65 -2.38
CA GLN A 375 32.24 18.38 -2.56
C GLN A 375 31.49 17.37 -3.44
N ILE A 376 30.22 17.62 -3.77
CA ILE A 376 29.42 16.71 -4.59
C ILE A 376 29.84 16.79 -6.06
N LYS A 377 29.97 15.61 -6.68
CA LYS A 377 30.05 15.40 -8.12
C LYS A 377 28.98 14.41 -8.56
N VAL A 378 28.16 14.80 -9.53
CA VAL A 378 27.17 13.92 -10.15
C VAL A 378 27.59 13.60 -11.57
N TYR A 379 27.57 12.32 -11.93
CA TYR A 379 27.92 11.82 -13.25
C TYR A 379 26.69 11.23 -13.94
N ASN A 380 26.43 11.70 -15.15
CA ASN A 380 25.40 11.15 -16.01
C ASN A 380 25.90 9.85 -16.66
N ALA A 381 25.33 8.71 -16.27
CA ALA A 381 25.60 7.40 -16.86
C ALA A 381 24.34 6.87 -17.58
N GLY A 382 23.60 7.75 -18.27
CA GLY A 382 22.46 7.37 -19.08
C GLY A 382 22.85 6.77 -20.43
N TYR A 383 22.10 5.77 -20.88
CA TYR A 383 22.26 5.14 -22.18
C TYR A 383 20.90 4.86 -22.83
N GLY A 384 20.66 5.44 -24.01
CA GLY A 384 19.41 5.23 -24.74
C GLY A 384 19.04 3.77 -25.02
N SER A 385 17.75 3.46 -24.95
CA SER A 385 17.14 2.16 -25.28
C SER A 385 17.56 0.97 -24.40
N ARG A 386 18.30 1.20 -23.33
CA ARG A 386 18.81 0.14 -22.44
C ARG A 386 17.79 -0.25 -21.37
N ALA A 387 17.88 -1.50 -20.94
CA ALA A 387 16.94 -2.15 -20.03
C ALA A 387 17.69 -2.93 -18.94
N ILE A 388 16.99 -3.27 -17.87
CA ILE A 388 17.48 -4.14 -16.79
C ILE A 388 17.19 -5.60 -17.10
N GLN A 389 15.97 -5.91 -17.58
CA GLN A 389 15.46 -7.27 -17.75
C GLN A 389 16.31 -8.09 -18.73
N ASP A 390 16.92 -7.46 -19.74
CA ASP A 390 17.77 -8.14 -20.72
C ASP A 390 19.23 -8.33 -20.26
N GLY A 391 19.55 -7.93 -19.02
CA GLY A 391 20.90 -8.04 -18.45
C GLY A 391 21.85 -6.90 -18.82
N TRP A 392 21.47 -5.98 -19.72
CA TRP A 392 22.38 -4.94 -20.19
C TRP A 392 22.94 -4.09 -19.05
N ALA A 393 22.09 -3.67 -18.12
CA ALA A 393 22.47 -2.78 -17.03
C ALA A 393 23.51 -3.40 -16.08
N ILE A 394 23.38 -4.68 -15.74
CA ILE A 394 24.36 -5.35 -14.87
C ILE A 394 25.67 -5.64 -15.61
N ASP A 395 25.58 -6.08 -16.87
CA ASP A 395 26.74 -6.42 -17.70
C ASP A 395 27.61 -5.20 -18.05
N ASN A 396 27.01 -4.00 -18.05
CA ASN A 396 27.68 -2.76 -18.44
C ASN A 396 28.00 -1.82 -17.29
N TYR A 397 27.55 -2.07 -16.06
CA TYR A 397 27.77 -1.17 -14.93
C TYR A 397 29.25 -0.82 -14.74
N ASP A 398 30.14 -1.82 -14.79
CA ASP A 398 31.57 -1.58 -14.60
C ASP A 398 32.18 -0.77 -15.73
N ARG A 399 31.80 -1.01 -16.98
CA ARG A 399 32.28 -0.20 -18.12
C ARG A 399 31.76 1.22 -18.03
N ALA A 400 30.46 1.38 -17.80
CA ALA A 400 29.78 2.67 -17.79
C ALA A 400 30.24 3.58 -16.62
N ILE A 401 30.52 2.99 -15.46
CA ILE A 401 30.75 3.74 -14.21
C ILE A 401 32.10 3.42 -13.59
N THR A 402 32.28 2.20 -13.05
CA THR A 402 33.44 1.87 -12.20
C THR A 402 34.78 2.10 -12.91
N ASN A 403 34.87 1.68 -14.17
CA ASN A 403 36.07 1.73 -14.99
C ASN A 403 36.11 2.96 -15.90
N ASN A 404 35.08 3.80 -15.88
CA ASN A 404 35.09 5.03 -16.64
C ASN A 404 36.10 6.00 -16.01
N PRO A 405 37.16 6.41 -16.73
CA PRO A 405 38.25 7.22 -16.17
C PRO A 405 37.80 8.60 -15.66
N PHE A 406 36.63 9.08 -16.10
CA PHE A 406 36.06 10.35 -15.62
C PHE A 406 35.25 10.19 -14.33
N TYR A 407 34.72 9.00 -14.06
CA TYR A 407 33.78 8.75 -12.96
C TYR A 407 34.50 8.02 -11.83
N GLY A 408 35.04 6.83 -12.14
CA GLY A 408 35.59 5.88 -11.19
C GLY A 408 34.52 5.27 -10.28
N LYS A 409 34.95 4.61 -9.20
CA LYS A 409 34.03 4.13 -8.16
C LYS A 409 33.27 5.31 -7.54
N CYS A 410 31.94 5.25 -7.59
CA CYS A 410 31.05 6.23 -6.98
C CYS A 410 30.57 5.76 -5.60
N ASP A 411 30.30 6.71 -4.70
CA ASP A 411 29.78 6.44 -3.36
C ASP A 411 28.29 6.09 -3.40
N TYR A 412 27.55 6.72 -4.31
CA TYR A 412 26.13 6.50 -4.53
C TYR A 412 25.83 6.22 -6.01
N CYS A 413 24.83 5.36 -6.26
CA CYS A 413 24.27 5.12 -7.57
C CYS A 413 22.76 5.28 -7.54
N PHE A 414 22.25 6.22 -8.34
CA PHE A 414 20.83 6.46 -8.53
C PHE A 414 20.40 5.71 -9.80
N ILE A 415 19.57 4.69 -9.66
CA ILE A 415 19.16 3.83 -10.78
C ILE A 415 17.80 4.29 -11.30
N ALA A 416 17.74 4.71 -12.56
CA ALA A 416 16.57 5.27 -13.24
C ALA A 416 16.35 4.59 -14.61
N PHE A 417 15.96 3.32 -14.56
CA PHE A 417 15.56 2.50 -15.72
C PHE A 417 14.09 2.09 -15.59
N GLY A 418 13.56 1.38 -16.57
CA GLY A 418 12.27 0.67 -16.50
C GLY A 418 11.34 0.98 -17.65
N LEU A 419 11.48 2.15 -18.30
CA LEU A 419 10.63 2.50 -19.43
C LEU A 419 10.79 1.54 -20.60
N ASN A 420 12.05 1.24 -20.95
CA ASN A 420 12.34 0.30 -22.02
C ASN A 420 11.99 -1.14 -21.65
N ASP A 421 12.13 -1.53 -20.38
CA ASP A 421 11.74 -2.85 -19.90
C ASP A 421 10.25 -3.10 -20.14
N ARG A 422 9.41 -2.19 -19.65
CA ARG A 422 7.95 -2.29 -19.82
C ARG A 422 7.50 -2.08 -21.27
N GLY A 423 8.25 -1.29 -22.04
CA GLY A 423 8.01 -1.03 -23.46
C GLY A 423 8.28 -2.23 -24.38
N ARG A 424 8.95 -3.27 -23.92
CA ARG A 424 9.31 -4.44 -24.72
C ARG A 424 8.15 -5.43 -24.82
N SER A 425 8.06 -6.12 -25.95
CA SER A 425 7.14 -7.25 -26.15
C SER A 425 7.45 -8.42 -25.22
N SER A 426 8.70 -8.56 -24.78
CA SER A 426 9.17 -9.58 -23.85
C SER A 426 9.00 -9.18 -22.38
N TRP A 427 8.23 -8.12 -22.06
CA TRP A 427 8.04 -7.67 -20.68
C TRP A 427 7.62 -8.81 -19.76
N ASP A 428 8.42 -9.04 -18.73
CA ASP A 428 8.15 -10.01 -17.67
C ASP A 428 8.40 -9.32 -16.32
N PRO A 429 7.35 -9.00 -15.56
CA PRO A 429 7.49 -8.30 -14.28
C PRO A 429 8.29 -9.10 -13.24
N VAL A 430 8.28 -10.44 -13.31
CA VAL A 430 9.02 -11.30 -12.38
C VAL A 430 10.51 -11.26 -12.72
N GLU A 431 10.86 -11.45 -13.99
CA GLU A 431 12.26 -11.40 -14.41
C GLU A 431 12.83 -9.98 -14.28
N TYR A 432 12.05 -8.93 -14.58
CA TYR A 432 12.46 -7.54 -14.37
C TYR A 432 12.85 -7.29 -12.90
N LYS A 433 11.97 -7.67 -11.95
CA LYS A 433 12.23 -7.51 -10.52
C LYS A 433 13.49 -8.26 -10.09
N LYS A 434 13.63 -9.52 -10.50
CA LYS A 434 14.81 -10.34 -10.20
C LYS A 434 16.09 -9.71 -10.73
N LYS A 435 16.13 -9.30 -12.00
CA LYS A 435 17.28 -8.64 -12.62
C LYS A 435 17.63 -7.30 -11.98
N TYR A 436 16.62 -6.56 -11.53
CA TYR A 436 16.84 -5.32 -10.81
C TYR A 436 17.48 -5.58 -9.43
N ILE A 437 17.01 -6.58 -8.69
CA ILE A 437 17.62 -6.97 -7.41
C ILE A 437 19.07 -7.46 -7.63
N GLU A 438 19.33 -8.26 -8.68
CA GLU A 438 20.68 -8.69 -9.06
C GLU A 438 21.61 -7.49 -9.31
N LEU A 439 21.15 -6.50 -10.09
CA LEU A 439 21.89 -5.26 -10.35
C LEU A 439 22.18 -4.50 -9.06
N ILE A 440 21.20 -4.30 -8.19
CA ILE A 440 21.37 -3.56 -6.93
C ILE A 440 22.39 -4.26 -6.03
N ASN A 441 22.29 -5.57 -5.88
CA ASN A 441 23.20 -6.35 -5.06
C ASN A 441 24.64 -6.31 -5.63
N PHE A 442 24.77 -6.37 -6.96
CA PHE A 442 26.06 -6.20 -7.63
C PHE A 442 26.69 -4.83 -7.33
N ILE A 443 25.91 -3.75 -7.42
CA ILE A 443 26.39 -2.39 -7.11
C ILE A 443 26.77 -2.27 -5.63
N LYS A 444 25.93 -2.77 -4.72
CA LYS A 444 26.22 -2.77 -3.27
C LYS A 444 27.47 -3.59 -2.93
N SER A 445 27.73 -4.70 -3.62
CA SER A 445 28.94 -5.51 -3.41
C SER A 445 30.24 -4.74 -3.71
N LYS A 446 30.16 -3.69 -4.54
CA LYS A 446 31.29 -2.79 -4.83
C LYS A 446 31.46 -1.70 -3.78
N GLY A 447 30.60 -1.66 -2.76
CA GLY A 447 30.59 -0.66 -1.70
C GLY A 447 29.95 0.67 -2.12
N THR A 448 29.03 0.62 -3.09
CA THR A 448 28.26 1.79 -3.55
C THR A 448 26.84 1.70 -2.99
N SER A 449 26.39 2.77 -2.33
CA SER A 449 25.01 2.88 -1.84
C SER A 449 24.04 3.12 -2.99
N VAL A 450 22.84 2.55 -2.91
CA VAL A 450 21.88 2.57 -4.03
C VAL A 450 20.61 3.33 -3.67
N VAL A 451 20.16 4.16 -4.61
CA VAL A 451 18.84 4.79 -4.61
C VAL A 451 18.11 4.37 -5.89
N VAL A 452 16.91 3.82 -5.73
CA VAL A 452 16.00 3.57 -6.85
C VAL A 452 15.26 4.86 -7.16
N VAL A 453 15.35 5.33 -8.39
CA VAL A 453 14.54 6.43 -8.92
C VAL A 453 13.54 5.79 -9.86
N ASN A 454 12.25 5.91 -9.55
CA ASN A 454 11.24 5.28 -10.40
C ASN A 454 11.15 5.98 -11.76
N ALA A 455 10.59 5.26 -12.74
CA ALA A 455 10.51 5.72 -14.13
C ALA A 455 9.65 6.99 -14.28
N ASP A 456 9.90 7.79 -15.31
CA ASP A 456 9.09 8.98 -15.61
C ASP A 456 7.65 8.61 -16.06
N PRO A 457 6.65 9.49 -15.86
CA PRO A 457 5.34 9.29 -16.45
C PRO A 457 5.39 9.58 -17.96
N VAL A 458 4.64 8.80 -18.74
CA VAL A 458 4.58 8.94 -20.20
C VAL A 458 3.21 9.39 -20.68
N ARG A 459 3.15 9.91 -21.91
CA ARG A 459 1.94 10.29 -22.66
C ARG A 459 2.04 9.80 -24.11
N ARG A 460 2.25 8.49 -24.23
CA ARG A 460 2.56 7.86 -25.50
C ARG A 460 1.49 8.09 -26.57
N THR A 461 1.94 8.49 -27.75
CA THR A 461 1.11 8.68 -28.96
C THR A 461 1.40 7.62 -30.03
N ASP A 462 2.40 6.77 -29.80
CA ASP A 462 2.92 5.78 -30.76
C ASP A 462 2.37 4.36 -30.54
N GLY A 463 1.35 4.19 -29.69
CA GLY A 463 0.74 2.90 -29.39
C GLY A 463 1.54 2.01 -28.42
N GLY A 464 2.63 2.51 -27.83
CA GLY A 464 3.32 1.81 -26.73
C GLY A 464 2.51 1.80 -25.41
N PRO A 465 3.08 1.27 -24.31
CA PRO A 465 2.32 1.12 -23.07
C PRO A 465 1.76 2.45 -22.54
N THR A 466 0.55 2.40 -22.04
CA THR A 466 -0.15 3.58 -21.52
C THR A 466 0.43 4.04 -20.18
N LEU A 467 0.17 5.29 -19.81
CA LEU A 467 0.49 5.81 -18.47
C LEU A 467 0.01 4.86 -17.35
N GLY A 468 -1.21 4.33 -17.50
CA GLY A 468 -1.80 3.42 -16.52
C GLY A 468 -0.98 2.14 -16.37
N GLN A 469 -0.49 1.57 -17.47
CA GLN A 469 0.36 0.37 -17.42
C GLN A 469 1.70 0.64 -16.72
N TYR A 470 2.34 1.78 -16.98
CA TYR A 470 3.54 2.15 -16.21
C TYR A 470 3.22 2.36 -14.72
N ARG A 471 2.16 3.11 -14.40
CA ARG A 471 1.74 3.41 -13.02
C ARG A 471 1.36 2.15 -12.23
N ASP A 472 0.64 1.23 -12.85
CA ASP A 472 0.01 0.10 -12.16
C ASP A 472 0.87 -1.17 -12.20
N GLU A 473 1.76 -1.30 -13.19
CA GLU A 473 2.63 -2.49 -13.34
C GLU A 473 4.10 -2.22 -13.01
N LEU A 474 4.68 -1.11 -13.49
CA LEU A 474 6.13 -0.85 -13.35
C LEU A 474 6.47 -0.18 -12.02
N ILE A 475 5.82 0.94 -11.70
CA ILE A 475 6.16 1.75 -10.51
C ILE A 475 6.06 0.94 -9.20
N PRO A 476 5.03 0.10 -8.97
CA PRO A 476 4.94 -0.69 -7.75
C PRO A 476 6.08 -1.71 -7.62
N LEU A 477 6.56 -2.27 -8.74
CA LEU A 477 7.69 -3.20 -8.73
C LEU A 477 8.99 -2.50 -8.34
N GLN A 478 9.23 -1.29 -8.84
CA GLN A 478 10.43 -0.51 -8.50
C GLN A 478 10.47 -0.16 -7.00
N LEU A 479 9.31 0.14 -6.42
CA LEU A 479 9.18 0.38 -4.99
C LEU A 479 9.39 -0.90 -4.16
N GLN A 480 8.84 -2.04 -4.61
CA GLN A 480 9.14 -3.34 -3.99
C GLN A 480 10.63 -3.67 -4.01
N VAL A 481 11.31 -3.45 -5.15
CA VAL A 481 12.76 -3.66 -5.29
C VAL A 481 13.54 -2.79 -4.29
N ALA A 482 13.16 -1.52 -4.14
CA ALA A 482 13.82 -0.64 -3.17
C ALA A 482 13.65 -1.13 -1.73
N ASN A 483 12.43 -1.56 -1.36
CA ASN A 483 12.12 -2.10 -0.04
C ASN A 483 12.89 -3.41 0.24
N GLU A 484 12.85 -4.38 -0.68
CA GLU A 484 13.49 -5.70 -0.51
C GLU A 484 15.02 -5.62 -0.44
N THR A 485 15.60 -4.63 -1.12
CA THR A 485 17.05 -4.43 -1.10
C THR A 485 17.51 -3.48 0.00
N GLY A 486 16.61 -2.82 0.72
CA GLY A 486 16.96 -1.75 1.66
C GLY A 486 17.68 -0.58 0.96
N SER A 487 17.20 -0.19 -0.21
CA SER A 487 17.72 0.95 -0.97
C SER A 487 16.88 2.20 -0.71
N GLY A 488 17.47 3.38 -0.91
CA GLY A 488 16.69 4.63 -0.94
C GLY A 488 15.72 4.63 -2.12
N TYR A 489 14.64 5.41 -2.05
CA TYR A 489 13.64 5.49 -3.13
C TYR A 489 13.21 6.92 -3.42
N ILE A 490 13.27 7.34 -4.68
CA ILE A 490 12.80 8.64 -5.15
C ILE A 490 11.60 8.43 -6.08
N ASP A 491 10.49 9.07 -5.73
CA ASP A 491 9.24 9.02 -6.49
C ASP A 491 9.16 10.12 -7.56
N MET A 492 9.96 9.96 -8.61
CA MET A 492 9.98 10.83 -9.78
C MET A 492 8.66 10.79 -10.56
N PHE A 493 8.05 9.60 -10.72
CA PHE A 493 6.84 9.39 -11.51
C PHE A 493 5.70 10.31 -11.06
N TYR A 494 5.31 10.20 -9.79
CA TYR A 494 4.16 10.93 -9.26
C TYR A 494 4.44 12.43 -9.15
N TYR A 495 5.68 12.82 -8.83
CA TYR A 495 6.08 14.23 -8.86
C TYR A 495 5.88 14.83 -10.25
N MET A 496 6.46 14.22 -11.29
CA MET A 496 6.38 14.74 -12.65
C MET A 496 4.95 14.70 -13.21
N ASP A 497 4.13 13.72 -12.83
CA ASP A 497 2.73 13.64 -13.27
C ASP A 497 1.84 14.71 -12.60
N SER A 498 2.25 15.21 -11.43
CA SER A 498 1.54 16.24 -10.68
C SER A 498 1.76 17.68 -11.18
N LEU A 499 2.78 17.91 -12.00
CA LEU A 499 3.14 19.26 -12.46
C LEU A 499 2.04 19.87 -13.34
N ASN A 500 1.70 21.14 -13.09
CA ASN A 500 0.73 21.92 -13.86
C ASN A 500 1.21 23.37 -14.05
N PRO A 501 1.41 23.86 -15.30
CA PRO A 501 1.30 23.11 -16.55
C PRO A 501 2.37 22.01 -16.64
N ARG A 502 2.05 20.93 -17.35
CA ARG A 502 2.96 19.81 -17.54
C ARG A 502 4.14 20.22 -18.43
N PRO A 503 5.36 19.75 -18.15
CA PRO A 503 6.50 19.97 -19.04
C PRO A 503 6.28 19.30 -20.40
N ALA A 504 6.86 19.88 -21.45
CA ALA A 504 6.75 19.36 -22.80
C ALA A 504 7.49 18.04 -22.98
N PHE A 505 6.87 17.12 -23.72
CA PHE A 505 7.46 15.86 -24.18
C PHE A 505 7.96 15.98 -25.63
N ASP A 506 8.69 14.98 -26.08
CA ASP A 506 8.91 14.70 -27.50
C ASP A 506 7.60 14.31 -28.20
N SER A 507 7.67 14.14 -29.52
CA SER A 507 6.51 13.83 -30.36
C SER A 507 5.82 12.51 -30.01
N ILE A 508 6.56 11.56 -29.43
CA ILE A 508 6.04 10.26 -29.01
C ILE A 508 5.57 10.25 -27.54
N GLY A 509 5.77 11.32 -26.78
CA GLY A 509 5.26 11.43 -25.41
C GLY A 509 6.03 10.62 -24.37
N VAL A 510 7.34 10.40 -24.55
CA VAL A 510 8.19 9.62 -23.62
C VAL A 510 9.24 10.50 -22.96
N HIS A 511 9.91 11.35 -23.73
CA HIS A 511 11.10 12.06 -23.26
C HIS A 511 10.80 13.53 -23.02
N TYR A 512 11.06 14.01 -21.81
CA TYR A 512 10.92 15.42 -21.49
C TYR A 512 11.98 16.27 -22.19
N ALA A 513 11.57 17.46 -22.65
CA ALA A 513 12.49 18.49 -23.12
C ALA A 513 13.27 19.15 -21.95
N ASN A 514 14.04 20.21 -22.25
CA ASN A 514 14.85 20.94 -21.27
C ASN A 514 14.09 21.29 -19.98
N SER A 515 12.86 21.82 -20.09
CA SER A 515 12.08 22.25 -18.93
C SER A 515 11.74 21.09 -17.99
N GLY A 516 11.37 19.93 -18.53
CA GLY A 516 11.09 18.76 -17.69
C GLY A 516 12.35 18.23 -17.00
N ASN A 517 13.51 18.27 -17.66
CA ASN A 517 14.79 17.90 -17.04
C ASN A 517 15.19 18.85 -15.90
N VAL A 518 14.87 20.14 -16.01
CA VAL A 518 15.03 21.10 -14.89
C VAL A 518 14.15 20.69 -13.71
N TYR A 519 12.86 20.41 -13.93
CA TYR A 519 11.94 20.00 -12.86
C TYR A 519 12.38 18.70 -12.17
N LYS A 520 12.88 17.70 -12.91
CA LYS A 520 13.43 16.46 -12.35
C LYS A 520 14.61 16.75 -11.41
N ALA A 521 15.56 17.57 -11.87
CA ALA A 521 16.72 17.94 -11.05
C ALA A 521 16.31 18.73 -9.80
N ASP A 522 15.40 19.70 -9.94
CA ASP A 522 14.90 20.51 -8.83
C ASP A 522 14.16 19.67 -7.78
N PHE A 523 13.41 18.66 -8.20
CA PHE A 523 12.76 17.74 -7.29
C PHE A 523 13.76 17.00 -6.41
N VAL A 524 14.80 16.42 -7.01
CA VAL A 524 15.83 15.71 -6.26
C VAL A 524 16.54 16.68 -5.29
N VAL A 525 16.88 17.90 -5.73
CA VAL A 525 17.47 18.93 -4.85
C VAL A 525 16.53 19.28 -3.68
N LYS A 526 15.22 19.36 -3.93
CA LYS A 526 14.23 19.62 -2.87
C LYS A 526 14.27 18.56 -1.78
N LEU A 527 14.53 17.29 -2.11
CA LEU A 527 14.68 16.22 -1.13
C LEU A 527 15.89 16.45 -0.19
N PHE A 528 16.96 17.11 -0.66
CA PHE A 528 18.11 17.48 0.17
C PHE A 528 17.82 18.64 1.14
N ASN A 529 16.75 19.40 0.88
CA ASN A 529 16.31 20.52 1.72
C ASN A 529 15.20 20.14 2.70
N LEU A 530 14.73 18.89 2.69
CA LEU A 530 13.81 18.41 3.71
C LEU A 530 14.53 18.36 5.07
N PRO A 531 13.84 18.74 6.16
CA PRO A 531 14.40 18.74 7.51
C PRO A 531 14.79 17.34 7.98
#